data_AF-A0A8T5NP58-F1
#
_entry.id   AF-A0A8T5NP58-F1
#
_cell.length_a   1.000
_cell.length_b   1.000
_cell.length_c   1.000
_cell.angle_alpha   90.00
_cell.angle_beta   90.00
_cell.angle_gamma   90.00
#
_symmetry.space_group_name_H-M   'P 1'
#
loop_
_entity.id
_entity.type
_entity.pdbx_description
1 polymer ?
#
loop_
_entity_poly.entity_id
_entity_poly.type
_entity_poly.pdbx_seq_one_letter_code
_entity_poly.pdbx_strand_id
1 'polypeptide(L)'
;MKGFTHFMTGIAIATCFGLAVRASVDQMSQIIILGGIFGYLPDFLDFQVSRFLVDFDYEVDPTLERNIDPQRIADMFVEAIHKARDSGKETKIKFNTMKMGADTWRQYGIMVDADNKRIVVKVGPLVTTGKTPLPGTEPKGDEAIGVAYYNANLIHTYEAWTYADIMSGPDYSIIPEKDGSLRLDFIAWHRKWSHSITAGLAFAPLGVLLYLGLTAAFAGEWVINIEMTMTAFMICLYGYWIHVIVDQFGVMGSNLFPPFTKKRSKGLGLFHSGLSIANFGTNWISVAVILYNLNYWATERTFTTNLFKYFGITTVIPLVALALIRYFWLRHEEKGKAHHDATEGELDYMEKMDEMMEYGSGRNV
;
A
#
# COMPACT_ATOMS: atom_id res chain seq x y z
N MET A 1 -0.18 1.74 -3.57
CA MET A 1 -1.66 1.80 -3.76
C MET A 1 -2.21 0.41 -3.51
N LYS A 2 -3.49 0.09 -3.76
CA LYS A 2 -3.94 -1.32 -3.76
C LYS A 2 -3.53 -2.01 -5.07
N GLY A 3 -3.37 -3.34 -5.03
CA GLY A 3 -2.92 -4.14 -6.18
C GLY A 3 -3.74 -3.97 -7.46
N PHE A 4 -5.07 -3.82 -7.36
CA PHE A 4 -5.91 -3.54 -8.53
C PHE A 4 -5.55 -2.21 -9.22
N THR A 5 -5.18 -1.19 -8.44
CA THR A 5 -4.75 0.09 -8.99
C THR A 5 -3.47 -0.08 -9.81
N HIS A 6 -2.52 -0.83 -9.29
CA HIS A 6 -1.27 -1.10 -10.00
C HIS A 6 -1.49 -1.87 -11.30
N PHE A 7 -2.36 -2.90 -11.27
CA PHE A 7 -2.80 -3.62 -12.46
C PHE A 7 -3.43 -2.67 -13.51
N MET A 8 -4.37 -1.81 -13.11
CA MET A 8 -5.01 -0.86 -14.02
C MET A 8 -4.04 0.15 -14.61
N THR A 9 -3.10 0.68 -13.81
CA THR A 9 -2.06 1.59 -14.32
C THR A 9 -1.14 0.92 -15.33
N GLY A 10 -0.83 -0.36 -15.13
CA GLY A 10 -0.07 -1.16 -16.07
C GLY A 10 -0.79 -1.36 -17.41
N ILE A 11 -2.10 -1.64 -17.39
CA ILE A 11 -2.93 -1.68 -18.60
C ILE A 11 -2.93 -0.32 -19.31
N ALA A 12 -3.11 0.78 -18.57
CA ALA A 12 -3.12 2.10 -19.15
C ALA A 12 -1.81 2.42 -19.90
N ILE A 13 -0.65 2.07 -19.32
CA ILE A 13 0.64 2.19 -19.99
C ILE A 13 0.73 1.31 -21.24
N ALA A 14 0.21 0.09 -21.21
CA ALA A 14 0.21 -0.80 -22.37
C ALA A 14 -0.57 -0.21 -23.56
N THR A 15 -1.64 0.54 -23.31
CA THR A 15 -2.40 1.20 -24.39
C THR A 15 -1.66 2.35 -25.07
N CYS A 16 -0.57 2.87 -24.49
CA CYS A 16 0.27 3.87 -25.15
C CYS A 16 1.02 3.30 -26.36
N PHE A 17 1.13 1.97 -26.47
CA PHE A 17 1.77 1.29 -27.59
C PHE A 17 0.75 1.03 -28.69
N GLY A 18 0.77 1.86 -29.74
CA GLY A 18 -0.19 1.76 -30.85
C GLY A 18 -0.21 0.41 -31.55
N LEU A 19 0.95 -0.26 -31.67
CA LEU A 19 1.03 -1.61 -32.23
C LEU A 19 0.27 -2.63 -31.38
N ALA A 20 0.35 -2.53 -30.05
CA ALA A 20 -0.40 -3.39 -29.14
C ALA A 20 -1.92 -3.15 -29.26
N VAL A 21 -2.35 -1.90 -29.33
CA VAL A 21 -3.77 -1.56 -29.50
C VAL A 21 -4.31 -2.10 -30.82
N ARG A 22 -3.60 -1.90 -31.93
CA ARG A 22 -4.00 -2.42 -33.25
C ARG A 22 -4.01 -3.95 -33.27
N ALA A 23 -2.98 -4.60 -32.74
CA ALA A 23 -2.95 -6.06 -32.64
C ALA A 23 -4.12 -6.61 -31.80
N SER A 24 -4.55 -5.91 -30.75
CA SER A 24 -5.72 -6.30 -29.96
C SER A 24 -7.04 -6.18 -30.73
N VAL A 25 -7.17 -5.19 -31.63
CA VAL A 25 -8.38 -5.01 -32.46
C VAL A 25 -8.37 -5.95 -33.66
N ASP A 26 -7.27 -5.96 -34.42
CA ASP A 26 -7.19 -6.61 -35.72
C ASP A 26 -6.90 -8.11 -35.62
N GLN A 27 -6.17 -8.53 -34.58
CA GLN A 27 -5.67 -9.90 -34.42
C GLN A 27 -6.15 -10.54 -33.11
N MET A 28 -7.07 -9.89 -32.39
CA MET A 28 -7.54 -10.32 -31.06
C MET A 28 -6.40 -10.58 -30.06
N SER A 29 -5.26 -9.91 -30.23
CA SER A 29 -4.09 -10.09 -29.38
C SER A 29 -4.38 -9.63 -27.95
N GLN A 30 -3.97 -10.44 -26.97
CA GLN A 30 -4.11 -10.12 -25.55
C GLN A 30 -2.86 -9.45 -24.96
N ILE A 31 -1.95 -8.95 -25.80
CA ILE A 31 -0.66 -8.36 -25.39
C ILE A 31 -0.81 -7.22 -24.36
N ILE A 32 -1.91 -6.47 -24.39
CA ILE A 32 -2.20 -5.39 -23.42
C ILE A 32 -2.27 -5.92 -21.98
N ILE A 33 -2.73 -7.16 -21.78
CA ILE A 33 -2.86 -7.78 -20.45
C ILE A 33 -1.49 -7.93 -19.77
N LEU A 34 -0.40 -8.06 -20.54
CA LEU A 34 0.96 -8.10 -20.00
C LEU A 34 1.28 -6.85 -19.19
N GLY A 35 0.78 -5.68 -19.61
CA GLY A 35 0.95 -4.44 -18.85
C GLY A 35 0.34 -4.56 -17.46
N GLY A 36 -0.87 -5.12 -17.35
CA GLY A 36 -1.52 -5.35 -16.06
C GLY A 36 -0.79 -6.38 -15.19
N ILE A 37 -0.37 -7.50 -15.78
CA ILE A 37 0.39 -8.55 -15.07
C ILE A 37 1.69 -7.95 -14.50
N PHE A 38 2.46 -7.23 -15.31
CA PHE A 38 3.72 -6.62 -14.89
C PHE A 38 3.52 -5.41 -13.98
N GLY A 39 2.39 -4.72 -14.10
CA GLY A 39 1.97 -3.71 -13.12
C GLY A 39 1.68 -4.31 -11.76
N TYR A 40 1.14 -5.53 -11.66
CA TYR A 40 0.87 -6.20 -10.38
C TYR A 40 2.05 -7.02 -9.84
N LEU A 41 2.99 -7.41 -10.71
CA LEU A 41 4.06 -8.35 -10.40
C LEU A 41 4.92 -7.96 -9.17
N PRO A 42 5.31 -6.68 -8.94
CA PRO A 42 6.08 -6.31 -7.75
C PRO A 42 5.39 -6.68 -6.43
N ASP A 43 4.10 -6.35 -6.31
CA ASP A 43 3.28 -6.70 -5.14
C ASP A 43 3.14 -8.22 -5.03
N PHE A 44 2.88 -8.90 -6.14
CA PHE A 44 2.78 -10.36 -6.15
C PHE A 44 4.05 -11.01 -5.58
N LEU A 45 5.23 -10.61 -6.07
CA LEU A 45 6.51 -11.13 -5.58
C LEU A 45 6.68 -10.87 -4.09
N ASP A 46 6.31 -9.70 -3.59
CA ASP A 46 6.46 -9.42 -2.17
C ASP A 46 5.51 -10.22 -1.28
N PHE A 47 4.22 -10.21 -1.60
CA PHE A 47 3.21 -10.84 -0.75
C PHE A 47 3.16 -12.36 -0.88
N GLN A 48 3.53 -12.91 -2.04
CA GLN A 48 3.49 -14.36 -2.30
C GLN A 48 4.86 -15.03 -2.20
N VAL A 49 5.96 -14.26 -2.22
CA VAL A 49 7.31 -14.82 -2.13
C VAL A 49 8.10 -14.16 -0.99
N SER A 50 8.43 -12.87 -1.09
CA SER A 50 9.34 -12.21 -0.13
C SER A 50 8.88 -12.35 1.31
N ARG A 51 7.58 -12.19 1.60
CA ARG A 51 7.00 -12.31 2.94
C ARG A 51 7.32 -13.64 3.62
N PHE A 52 7.31 -14.73 2.87
CA PHE A 52 7.51 -16.08 3.41
C PHE A 52 8.98 -16.46 3.56
N LEU A 53 9.90 -15.64 3.03
CA LEU A 53 11.35 -15.84 3.15
C LEU A 53 11.95 -15.01 4.30
N VAL A 54 11.12 -14.38 5.12
CA VAL A 54 11.57 -13.53 6.23
C VAL A 54 11.52 -14.33 7.52
N ASP A 55 12.69 -14.51 8.12
CA ASP A 55 12.80 -14.97 9.50
C ASP A 55 12.60 -13.79 10.46
N PHE A 56 11.84 -14.02 11.53
CA PHE A 56 11.58 -13.05 12.60
C PHE A 56 12.30 -13.45 13.88
N ASP A 57 12.88 -12.47 14.58
CA ASP A 57 13.53 -12.69 15.87
C ASP A 57 12.52 -12.81 17.02
N TYR A 58 11.41 -12.07 16.90
CA TYR A 58 10.30 -12.06 17.83
C TYR A 58 8.99 -12.26 17.08
N GLU A 59 8.14 -13.11 17.61
CA GLU A 59 6.76 -13.30 17.14
C GLU A 59 5.81 -13.11 18.32
N VAL A 60 4.94 -12.11 18.20
CA VAL A 60 3.91 -11.79 19.18
C VAL A 60 2.62 -12.42 18.71
N ASP A 61 2.22 -13.52 19.33
CA ASP A 61 0.98 -14.23 19.03
C ASP A 61 -0.03 -14.13 20.17
N PRO A 62 -0.99 -13.19 20.11
CA PRO A 62 -2.03 -13.04 21.13
C PRO A 62 -3.02 -14.21 21.16
N THR A 63 -3.04 -15.12 20.17
CA THR A 63 -3.94 -16.29 20.16
C THR A 63 -3.52 -17.40 21.10
N LEU A 64 -2.24 -17.42 21.49
CA LEU A 64 -1.73 -18.36 22.50
C LEU A 64 -2.27 -18.02 23.90
N GLU A 65 -2.80 -16.82 24.07
CA GLU A 65 -3.37 -16.31 25.30
C GLU A 65 -4.90 -16.33 25.22
N ARG A 66 -5.56 -16.62 26.34
CA ARG A 66 -7.05 -16.58 26.39
C ARG A 66 -7.59 -15.16 26.24
N ASN A 67 -6.84 -14.18 26.70
CA ASN A 67 -7.14 -12.75 26.60
C ASN A 67 -5.89 -12.04 26.12
N ILE A 68 -6.06 -11.03 25.27
CA ILE A 68 -4.96 -10.19 24.78
C ILE A 68 -4.42 -9.33 25.93
N ASP A 69 -3.11 -9.42 26.19
CA ASP A 69 -2.39 -8.55 27.13
C ASP A 69 -1.67 -7.43 26.35
N PRO A 70 -2.21 -6.20 26.31
CA PRO A 70 -1.57 -5.12 25.57
C PRO A 70 -0.25 -4.66 26.20
N GLN A 71 -0.06 -4.83 27.51
CA GLN A 71 1.20 -4.46 28.17
C GLN A 71 2.32 -5.39 27.71
N ARG A 72 2.06 -6.69 27.64
CA ARG A 72 3.02 -7.66 27.12
C ARG A 72 3.43 -7.37 25.67
N ILE A 73 2.48 -7.00 24.82
CA ILE A 73 2.76 -6.61 23.42
C ILE A 73 3.70 -5.39 23.40
N ALA A 74 3.43 -4.38 24.23
CA ALA A 74 4.26 -3.18 24.34
C ALA A 74 5.67 -3.51 24.83
N ASP A 75 5.78 -4.34 25.88
CA ASP A 75 7.05 -4.76 26.48
C ASP A 75 7.89 -5.58 25.50
N MET A 76 7.28 -6.52 24.76
CA MET A 76 7.98 -7.29 23.72
C MET A 76 8.51 -6.39 22.60
N PHE A 77 7.77 -5.35 22.22
CA PHE A 77 8.26 -4.42 21.21
C PHE A 77 9.45 -3.61 21.72
N VAL A 78 9.39 -3.13 22.96
CA VAL A 78 10.52 -2.44 23.62
C VAL A 78 11.72 -3.37 23.79
N GLU A 79 11.52 -4.64 24.12
CA GLU A 79 12.58 -5.63 24.19
C GLU A 79 13.28 -5.81 22.84
N ALA A 80 12.51 -5.89 21.74
CA ALA A 80 13.08 -5.93 20.40
C ALA A 80 13.91 -4.67 20.06
N ILE A 81 13.47 -3.49 20.50
CA ILE A 81 14.21 -2.23 20.36
C ILE A 81 15.53 -2.30 21.13
N HIS A 82 15.50 -2.75 22.39
CA HIS A 82 16.70 -2.90 23.20
C HIS A 82 17.66 -3.95 22.64
N LYS A 83 17.17 -5.09 22.15
CA LYS A 83 17.98 -6.10 21.48
C LYS A 83 18.70 -5.52 20.25
N ALA A 84 18.01 -4.75 19.42
CA ALA A 84 18.63 -4.11 18.26
C ALA A 84 19.74 -3.13 18.67
N ARG A 85 19.48 -2.30 19.69
CA ARG A 85 20.47 -1.37 20.27
C ARG A 85 21.69 -2.10 20.81
N ASP A 86 21.48 -3.08 21.66
CA ASP A 86 22.54 -3.71 22.45
C ASP A 86 23.38 -4.67 21.61
N SER A 87 22.76 -5.35 20.64
CA SER A 87 23.47 -6.25 19.73
C SER A 87 24.14 -5.54 18.55
N GLY A 88 23.70 -4.32 18.22
CA GLY A 88 24.12 -3.62 17.00
C GLY A 88 23.71 -4.32 15.71
N LYS A 89 22.73 -5.24 15.76
CA LYS A 89 22.21 -5.99 14.61
C LYS A 89 20.73 -5.69 14.35
N GLU A 90 20.31 -5.87 13.09
CA GLU A 90 18.90 -5.80 12.71
C GLU A 90 18.09 -6.81 13.54
N THR A 91 17.01 -6.35 14.17
CA THR A 91 16.05 -7.19 14.90
C THR A 91 14.69 -7.05 14.25
N LYS A 92 14.02 -8.18 14.01
CA LYS A 92 12.72 -8.21 13.34
C LYS A 92 11.64 -8.74 14.27
N ILE A 93 10.50 -8.07 14.31
CA ILE A 93 9.35 -8.45 15.14
C ILE A 93 8.09 -8.51 14.29
N LYS A 94 7.30 -9.56 14.50
CA LYS A 94 6.02 -9.80 13.84
C LYS A 94 4.90 -9.83 14.87
N PHE A 95 3.78 -9.19 14.55
CA PHE A 95 2.58 -9.18 15.37
C PHE A 95 1.46 -9.96 14.65
N ASN A 96 0.91 -11.00 15.28
CA ASN A 96 -0.15 -11.81 14.70
C ASN A 96 -1.54 -11.29 15.07
N THR A 97 -2.51 -11.46 14.16
CA THR A 97 -3.91 -11.11 14.46
C THR A 97 -4.57 -12.15 15.34
N MET A 98 -5.53 -11.73 16.17
CA MET A 98 -6.30 -12.63 17.01
C MET A 98 -7.68 -12.92 16.38
N LYS A 99 -7.86 -14.13 15.82
CA LYS A 99 -9.14 -14.56 15.26
C LYS A 99 -10.08 -15.01 16.38
N MET A 100 -11.27 -14.41 16.46
CA MET A 100 -12.24 -14.62 17.54
C MET A 100 -13.44 -15.48 17.10
N GLY A 101 -13.72 -15.51 15.80
CA GLY A 101 -14.81 -16.29 15.21
C GLY A 101 -14.58 -16.54 13.73
N ALA A 102 -15.59 -17.06 13.03
CA ALA A 102 -15.46 -17.39 11.60
C ALA A 102 -15.11 -16.15 10.74
N ASP A 103 -15.77 -15.03 11.04
CA ASP A 103 -15.66 -13.74 10.34
C ASP A 103 -15.27 -12.59 11.29
N THR A 104 -14.75 -12.89 12.49
CA THR A 104 -14.43 -11.85 13.47
C THR A 104 -13.01 -11.96 14.02
N TRP A 105 -12.37 -10.81 14.20
CA TRP A 105 -11.03 -10.65 14.76
C TRP A 105 -11.04 -9.60 15.84
N ARG A 106 -10.20 -9.76 16.87
CA ARG A 106 -9.94 -8.73 17.86
C ARG A 106 -8.90 -7.77 17.29
N GLN A 107 -9.29 -6.52 17.07
CA GLN A 107 -8.37 -5.49 16.64
C GLN A 107 -7.48 -5.06 17.82
N TYR A 108 -6.21 -4.77 17.55
CA TYR A 108 -5.38 -3.95 18.44
C TYR A 108 -4.47 -3.04 17.63
N GLY A 109 -4.26 -1.83 18.13
CA GLY A 109 -3.38 -0.82 17.54
C GLY A 109 -2.07 -0.74 18.29
N ILE A 110 -0.99 -0.48 17.58
CA ILE A 110 0.35 -0.21 18.11
C ILE A 110 0.74 1.20 17.67
N MET A 111 0.96 2.09 18.64
CA MET A 111 1.46 3.43 18.43
C MET A 111 2.95 3.49 18.78
N VAL A 112 3.75 3.95 17.83
CA VAL A 112 5.17 4.27 18.04
C VAL A 112 5.30 5.77 18.28
N ASP A 113 5.40 6.16 19.56
CA ASP A 113 5.59 7.54 19.99
C ASP A 113 7.09 7.81 20.17
N ALA A 114 7.71 8.27 19.09
CA ALA A 114 9.15 8.55 19.03
C ALA A 114 9.56 9.72 19.95
N ASP A 115 8.71 10.75 20.05
CA ASP A 115 8.97 11.96 20.81
C ASP A 115 9.00 11.69 22.32
N ASN A 116 8.06 10.88 22.80
CA ASN A 116 7.99 10.50 24.22
C ASN A 116 8.69 9.16 24.53
N LYS A 117 9.38 8.57 23.56
CA LYS A 117 10.12 7.30 23.66
C LYS A 117 9.29 6.16 24.28
N ARG A 118 8.08 5.98 23.77
CA ARG A 118 7.17 4.93 24.26
C ARG A 118 6.46 4.21 23.12
N ILE A 119 6.11 2.96 23.40
CA ILE A 119 5.19 2.16 22.61
C ILE A 119 3.88 2.11 23.38
N VAL A 120 2.78 2.44 22.71
CA VAL A 120 1.43 2.33 23.28
C VAL A 120 0.67 1.28 22.48
N VAL A 121 0.11 0.29 23.15
CA VAL A 121 -0.75 -0.73 22.54
C VAL A 121 -2.15 -0.50 23.05
N LYS A 122 -3.13 -0.53 22.15
CA LYS A 122 -4.54 -0.36 22.49
C LYS A 122 -5.37 -1.45 21.86
N VAL A 123 -6.10 -2.19 22.68
CA VAL A 123 -7.03 -3.20 22.23
C VAL A 123 -8.33 -2.53 21.77
N GLY A 124 -8.74 -2.81 20.55
CA GLY A 124 -9.92 -2.26 19.89
C GLY A 124 -11.12 -3.21 19.88
N PRO A 125 -12.19 -2.86 19.15
CA PRO A 125 -13.38 -3.69 18.99
C PRO A 125 -13.07 -4.99 18.25
N LEU A 126 -14.06 -5.90 18.25
CA LEU A 126 -14.10 -6.95 17.23
C LEU A 126 -14.37 -6.30 15.87
N VAL A 127 -13.69 -6.77 14.84
CA VAL A 127 -13.87 -6.33 13.46
C VAL A 127 -14.24 -7.52 12.57
N THR A 128 -15.04 -7.25 11.54
CA THR A 128 -15.35 -8.25 10.51
C THR A 128 -14.19 -8.42 9.52
N THR A 129 -14.26 -9.39 8.59
CA THR A 129 -13.30 -9.46 7.47
C THR A 129 -13.26 -8.16 6.65
N GLY A 130 -14.37 -7.41 6.63
CA GLY A 130 -14.47 -6.09 5.99
C GLY A 130 -13.77 -4.95 6.75
N LYS A 131 -13.13 -5.24 7.90
CA LYS A 131 -12.58 -4.26 8.85
C LYS A 131 -13.66 -3.35 9.47
N THR A 132 -14.93 -3.77 9.43
CA THR A 132 -16.02 -3.03 10.06
C THR A 132 -16.03 -3.34 11.55
N PRO A 133 -15.91 -2.35 12.44
CA PRO A 133 -16.00 -2.57 13.87
C PRO A 133 -17.41 -3.02 14.27
N LEU A 134 -17.50 -3.95 15.22
CA LEU A 134 -18.72 -4.40 15.86
C LEU A 134 -18.94 -3.58 17.14
N PRO A 135 -19.88 -2.63 17.16
CA PRO A 135 -20.07 -1.75 18.31
C PRO A 135 -20.42 -2.52 19.58
N GLY A 136 -19.92 -2.06 20.72
CA GLY A 136 -20.19 -2.65 22.04
C GLY A 136 -19.32 -3.86 22.37
N THR A 137 -18.35 -4.19 21.52
CA THR A 137 -17.39 -5.27 21.74
C THR A 137 -16.03 -4.77 22.22
N GLU A 138 -15.86 -3.47 22.37
CA GLU A 138 -14.65 -2.82 22.87
C GLU A 138 -14.34 -3.29 24.30
N PRO A 139 -13.08 -3.66 24.59
CA PRO A 139 -12.67 -3.89 25.97
C PRO A 139 -12.74 -2.59 26.77
N LYS A 140 -13.16 -2.68 28.03
CA LYS A 140 -13.36 -1.53 28.91
C LYS A 140 -12.18 -1.35 29.86
N GLY A 141 -11.89 -0.10 30.22
CA GLY A 141 -10.93 0.26 31.26
C GLY A 141 -9.48 0.29 30.79
N ASP A 142 -8.59 0.62 31.74
CA ASP A 142 -7.15 0.79 31.50
C ASP A 142 -6.44 -0.51 31.10
N GLU A 143 -7.03 -1.67 31.39
CA GLU A 143 -6.53 -2.99 30.99
C GLU A 143 -6.52 -3.20 29.46
N ALA A 144 -7.22 -2.35 28.70
CA ALA A 144 -7.19 -2.35 27.24
C ALA A 144 -5.96 -1.62 26.66
N ILE A 145 -5.13 -1.00 27.51
CA ILE A 145 -4.00 -0.17 27.10
C ILE A 145 -2.72 -0.70 27.76
N GLY A 146 -1.69 -0.89 26.95
CA GLY A 146 -0.33 -1.20 27.39
C GLY A 146 0.60 -0.06 27.02
N VAL A 147 1.53 0.30 27.91
CA VAL A 147 2.52 1.35 27.64
C VAL A 147 3.89 0.87 28.11
N ALA A 148 4.86 0.87 27.20
CA ALA A 148 6.24 0.52 27.49
C ALA A 148 7.18 1.62 27.01
N TYR A 149 8.18 1.96 27.82
CA TYR A 149 9.16 3.01 27.51
C TYR A 149 10.48 2.38 27.08
N TYR A 150 11.12 2.98 26.08
CA TYR A 150 12.42 2.54 25.59
C TYR A 150 13.47 3.65 25.74
N ASN A 151 14.74 3.25 25.83
CA ASN A 151 15.85 4.21 25.88
C ASN A 151 16.72 4.08 24.61
N ALA A 152 16.20 4.60 23.50
CA ALA A 152 16.90 4.68 22.21
C ALA A 152 16.42 5.90 21.42
N ASN A 153 17.22 6.35 20.45
CA ASN A 153 16.79 7.35 19.48
C ASN A 153 16.18 6.64 18.27
N LEU A 154 14.86 6.63 18.16
CA LEU A 154 14.12 5.87 17.15
C LEU A 154 13.70 6.78 15.99
N ILE A 155 14.20 6.51 14.79
CA ILE A 155 13.76 7.14 13.54
C ILE A 155 12.57 6.35 13.03
N HIS A 156 11.37 6.88 13.24
CA HIS A 156 10.15 6.29 12.74
C HIS A 156 9.90 6.71 11.28
N THR A 157 9.75 5.73 10.38
CA THR A 157 9.60 5.98 8.93
C THR A 157 8.17 5.84 8.40
N TYR A 158 7.22 5.50 9.28
CA TYR A 158 5.83 5.22 8.93
C TYR A 158 4.85 6.00 9.84
N GLU A 159 3.56 5.72 9.70
CA GLU A 159 2.49 6.31 10.51
C GLU A 159 2.58 5.88 11.97
N ALA A 160 2.21 6.79 12.87
CA ALA A 160 2.28 6.58 14.32
C ALA A 160 1.55 5.31 14.74
N TRP A 161 0.34 5.09 14.23
CA TRP A 161 -0.50 3.93 14.53
C TRP A 161 -0.43 2.88 13.41
N THR A 162 -0.29 1.62 13.80
CA THR A 162 -0.59 0.48 12.94
C THR A 162 -1.58 -0.44 13.64
N TYR A 163 -2.40 -1.15 12.88
CA TYR A 163 -3.44 -2.02 13.43
C TYR A 163 -3.23 -3.46 12.99
N ALA A 164 -3.35 -4.38 13.95
CA ALA A 164 -3.57 -5.78 13.70
C ALA A 164 -5.08 -6.03 13.72
N ASP A 165 -5.70 -6.18 12.55
CA ASP A 165 -7.16 -6.25 12.42
C ASP A 165 -7.65 -7.52 11.70
N ILE A 166 -7.06 -7.89 10.55
CA ILE A 166 -7.45 -9.09 9.78
C ILE A 166 -6.24 -9.79 9.16
N MET A 167 -6.33 -11.12 9.02
CA MET A 167 -5.35 -12.01 8.37
C MET A 167 -3.94 -12.03 8.99
N SER A 168 -3.18 -10.94 8.86
CA SER A 168 -1.81 -10.79 9.36
C SER A 168 -1.63 -9.40 9.96
N GLY A 169 -0.99 -9.32 11.11
CA GLY A 169 -0.74 -8.03 11.77
C GLY A 169 0.51 -7.34 11.21
N PRO A 170 0.92 -6.23 11.83
CA PRO A 170 2.07 -5.45 11.39
C PRO A 170 3.40 -6.20 11.64
N ASP A 171 4.35 -6.00 10.74
CA ASP A 171 5.73 -6.48 10.88
C ASP A 171 6.68 -5.29 10.92
N TYR A 172 7.73 -5.36 11.73
CA TYR A 172 8.73 -4.32 11.83
C TYR A 172 10.15 -4.88 11.76
N SER A 173 11.05 -4.08 11.20
CA SER A 173 12.50 -4.29 11.32
C SER A 173 13.14 -3.07 11.96
N ILE A 174 13.92 -3.32 13.01
CA ILE A 174 14.63 -2.31 13.80
C ILE A 174 16.10 -2.41 13.40
N ILE A 175 16.60 -1.39 12.72
CA ILE A 175 17.91 -1.41 12.06
C ILE A 175 18.82 -0.37 12.74
N PRO A 176 19.95 -0.80 13.32
CA PRO A 176 20.93 0.13 13.85
C PRO A 176 21.61 0.94 12.74
N GLU A 177 21.63 2.26 12.92
CA GLU A 177 22.32 3.20 12.03
C GLU A 177 23.73 3.53 12.55
N LYS A 178 24.56 4.08 11.65
CA LYS A 178 25.97 4.39 11.96
C LYS A 178 26.15 5.47 13.04
N ASP A 179 25.15 6.33 13.22
CA ASP A 179 25.15 7.41 14.21
C ASP A 179 24.64 6.97 15.59
N GLY A 180 24.31 5.69 15.76
CA GLY A 180 23.76 5.13 17.00
C GLY A 180 22.25 5.30 17.14
N SER A 181 21.56 5.88 16.16
CA SER A 181 20.09 5.84 16.10
C SER A 181 19.59 4.47 15.62
N LEU A 182 18.32 4.18 15.85
CA LEU A 182 17.63 2.98 15.36
C LEU A 182 16.58 3.41 14.35
N ARG A 183 16.62 2.87 13.13
CA ARG A 183 15.56 3.06 12.14
C ARG A 183 14.50 1.97 12.29
N LEU A 184 13.24 2.37 12.42
CA LEU A 184 12.10 1.47 12.41
C LEU A 184 11.47 1.43 11.01
N ASP A 185 11.57 0.29 10.34
CA ASP A 185 10.99 0.06 9.01
C ASP A 185 9.75 -0.84 9.13
N PHE A 186 8.59 -0.32 8.76
CA PHE A 186 7.32 -1.06 8.67
C PHE A 186 7.30 -1.95 7.42
N ILE A 187 6.95 -3.23 7.59
CA ILE A 187 6.94 -4.27 6.55
C ILE A 187 8.23 -4.21 5.72
N ALA A 188 9.38 -4.30 6.40
CA ALA A 188 10.66 -4.01 5.77
C ALA A 188 10.94 -4.91 4.56
N TRP A 189 10.40 -6.14 4.53
CA TRP A 189 10.51 -7.07 3.41
C TRP A 189 9.82 -6.60 2.13
N HIS A 190 8.82 -5.71 2.25
CA HIS A 190 8.11 -5.13 1.13
C HIS A 190 8.90 -3.94 0.55
N ARG A 191 8.88 -3.83 -0.78
CA ARG A 191 9.53 -2.78 -1.57
C ARG A 191 11.04 -2.68 -1.44
N LYS A 192 11.70 -3.82 -1.16
CA LYS A 192 13.15 -3.98 -1.31
C LYS A 192 13.50 -4.13 -2.79
N TRP A 193 13.87 -5.33 -3.22
CA TRP A 193 14.44 -5.53 -4.55
C TRP A 193 13.38 -5.58 -5.66
N SER A 194 12.20 -6.10 -5.35
CA SER A 194 11.04 -6.25 -6.25
C SER A 194 10.39 -4.93 -6.65
N HIS A 195 10.62 -3.82 -5.94
CA HIS A 195 10.02 -2.52 -6.26
C HIS A 195 11.08 -1.56 -6.79
N SER A 196 11.81 -2.04 -7.79
CA SER A 196 12.96 -1.34 -8.34
C SER A 196 12.94 -1.26 -9.85
N ILE A 197 13.65 -0.26 -10.37
CA ILE A 197 13.80 -0.06 -11.81
C ILE A 197 14.65 -1.19 -12.41
N THR A 198 15.67 -1.64 -11.67
CA THR A 198 16.54 -2.75 -12.11
C THR A 198 15.81 -4.09 -12.14
N ALA A 199 14.90 -4.35 -11.21
CA ALA A 199 14.05 -5.55 -11.28
C ALA A 199 13.12 -5.51 -12.49
N GLY A 200 12.55 -4.34 -12.85
CA GLY A 200 11.77 -4.21 -14.08
C GLY A 200 12.55 -4.63 -15.34
N LEU A 201 13.82 -4.22 -15.44
CA LEU A 201 14.71 -4.65 -16.54
C LEU A 201 14.98 -6.16 -16.53
N ALA A 202 15.15 -6.75 -15.33
CA ALA A 202 15.40 -8.18 -15.19
C ALA A 202 14.16 -9.04 -15.50
N PHE A 203 12.96 -8.57 -15.17
CA PHE A 203 11.71 -9.31 -15.37
C PHE A 203 11.09 -9.12 -16.75
N ALA A 204 11.32 -7.99 -17.44
CA ALA A 204 10.74 -7.75 -18.76
C ALA A 204 11.01 -8.86 -19.80
N PRO A 205 12.20 -9.49 -19.87
CA PRO A 205 12.44 -10.66 -20.71
C PRO A 205 11.52 -11.86 -20.42
N LEU A 206 11.12 -12.07 -19.16
CA LEU A 206 10.16 -13.14 -18.81
C LEU A 206 8.78 -12.86 -19.40
N GLY A 207 8.40 -11.58 -19.53
CA GLY A 207 7.16 -11.18 -20.17
C GLY A 207 7.19 -11.43 -21.68
N VAL A 208 8.35 -11.27 -22.31
CA VAL A 208 8.56 -11.67 -23.72
C VAL A 208 8.43 -13.17 -23.88
N LEU A 209 9.05 -13.97 -23.00
CA LEU A 209 8.93 -15.43 -23.03
C LEU A 209 7.48 -15.88 -22.82
N LEU A 210 6.75 -15.23 -21.91
CA LEU A 210 5.33 -15.48 -21.70
C LEU A 210 4.53 -15.17 -22.97
N TYR A 211 4.77 -14.02 -23.60
CA TYR A 211 4.12 -13.64 -24.86
C TYR A 211 4.37 -14.66 -25.97
N LEU A 212 5.63 -15.02 -26.21
CA LEU A 212 6.00 -15.98 -27.25
C LEU A 212 5.46 -17.37 -26.95
N GLY A 213 5.54 -17.82 -25.70
CA GLY A 213 5.03 -19.12 -25.27
C GLY A 213 3.51 -19.23 -25.40
N LEU A 214 2.76 -18.19 -25.01
CA LEU A 214 1.30 -18.15 -25.21
C LEU A 214 0.95 -18.12 -26.69
N THR A 215 1.64 -17.31 -27.48
CA THR A 215 1.42 -17.24 -28.94
C THR A 215 1.67 -18.61 -29.58
N ALA A 216 2.78 -19.27 -29.23
CA ALA A 216 3.10 -20.60 -29.73
C ALA A 216 2.09 -21.67 -29.27
N ALA A 217 1.62 -21.59 -28.03
CA ALA A 217 0.61 -22.53 -27.51
C ALA A 217 -0.73 -22.42 -28.27
N PHE A 218 -1.13 -21.22 -28.68
CA PHE A 218 -2.37 -21.02 -29.44
C PHE A 218 -2.21 -21.19 -30.95
N ALA A 219 -1.07 -20.78 -31.52
CA ALA A 219 -0.79 -20.88 -32.95
C ALA A 219 -0.28 -22.26 -33.38
N GLY A 220 0.23 -23.07 -32.44
CA GLY A 220 0.85 -24.37 -32.72
C GLY A 220 2.29 -24.29 -33.26
N GLU A 221 2.83 -23.08 -33.41
CA GLU A 221 4.18 -22.84 -33.93
C GLU A 221 4.85 -21.63 -33.28
N TRP A 222 6.18 -21.66 -33.21
CA TRP A 222 6.97 -20.56 -32.68
C TRP A 222 7.16 -19.48 -33.74
N VAL A 223 6.31 -18.45 -33.71
CA VAL A 223 6.43 -17.28 -34.59
C VAL A 223 7.06 -16.13 -33.82
N ILE A 224 8.24 -15.70 -34.24
CA ILE A 224 8.95 -14.56 -33.65
C ILE A 224 8.79 -13.35 -34.58
N ASN A 225 7.87 -12.46 -34.22
CA ASN A 225 7.79 -11.13 -34.81
C ASN A 225 8.58 -10.15 -33.94
N ILE A 226 9.67 -9.58 -34.48
CA ILE A 226 10.59 -8.71 -33.72
C ILE A 226 9.87 -7.46 -33.19
N GLU A 227 9.03 -6.81 -33.99
CA GLU A 227 8.32 -5.58 -33.58
C GLU A 227 7.35 -5.85 -32.43
N MET A 228 6.59 -6.94 -32.52
CA MET A 228 5.68 -7.36 -31.45
C MET A 228 6.42 -7.82 -30.20
N THR A 229 7.53 -8.53 -30.37
CA THR A 229 8.40 -8.99 -29.26
C THR A 229 8.99 -7.80 -28.50
N MET A 230 9.49 -6.79 -29.22
CA MET A 230 9.98 -5.55 -28.62
C MET A 230 8.85 -4.75 -27.96
N THR A 231 7.66 -4.75 -28.55
CA THR A 231 6.48 -4.12 -27.93
C THR A 231 6.10 -4.82 -26.63
N ALA A 232 6.10 -6.16 -26.59
CA ALA A 232 5.85 -6.93 -25.38
C ALA A 232 6.90 -6.62 -24.31
N PHE A 233 8.18 -6.57 -24.67
CA PHE A 233 9.26 -6.18 -23.76
C PHE A 233 9.00 -4.81 -23.13
N MET A 234 8.70 -3.80 -23.96
CA MET A 234 8.46 -2.44 -23.49
C MET A 234 7.21 -2.36 -22.61
N ILE A 235 6.13 -3.03 -22.98
CA ILE A 235 4.91 -3.09 -22.15
C ILE A 235 5.21 -3.68 -20.78
N CYS A 236 5.96 -4.78 -20.71
CA CYS A 236 6.33 -5.41 -19.45
C CYS A 236 7.24 -4.51 -18.62
N LEU A 237 8.23 -3.87 -19.25
CA LEU A 237 9.16 -2.97 -18.58
C LEU A 237 8.46 -1.73 -18.00
N TYR A 238 7.69 -1.01 -18.81
CA TYR A 238 7.00 0.19 -18.36
C TYR A 238 5.80 -0.11 -17.47
N GLY A 239 5.12 -1.25 -17.66
CA GLY A 239 4.10 -1.75 -16.75
C GLY A 239 4.67 -1.98 -15.34
N TYR A 240 5.86 -2.57 -15.26
CA TYR A 240 6.56 -2.73 -13.98
C TYR A 240 7.04 -1.40 -13.39
N TRP A 241 7.63 -0.53 -14.22
CA TRP A 241 8.15 0.75 -13.72
C TRP A 241 7.04 1.70 -13.27
N ILE A 242 5.87 1.70 -13.91
CA ILE A 242 4.77 2.54 -13.47
C ILE A 242 4.27 2.13 -12.08
N HIS A 243 4.32 0.83 -11.73
CA HIS A 243 4.08 0.38 -10.37
C HIS A 243 5.02 1.07 -9.37
N VAL A 244 6.33 0.98 -9.66
CA VAL A 244 7.39 1.54 -8.80
C VAL A 244 7.24 3.06 -8.66
N ILE A 245 6.89 3.75 -9.75
CA ILE A 245 6.67 5.21 -9.77
C ILE A 245 5.45 5.57 -8.94
N VAL A 246 4.31 4.90 -9.15
CA VAL A 246 3.07 5.15 -8.39
C VAL A 246 3.30 4.95 -6.90
N ASP A 247 4.14 3.99 -6.53
CA ASP A 247 4.49 3.73 -5.14
C ASP A 247 5.39 4.80 -4.49
N GLN A 248 6.11 5.61 -5.27
CA GLN A 248 6.84 6.76 -4.72
C GLN A 248 5.90 7.87 -4.23
N PHE A 249 4.63 7.90 -4.64
CA PHE A 249 3.65 8.84 -4.10
C PHE A 249 3.16 8.44 -2.69
N GLY A 250 3.46 7.21 -2.25
CA GLY A 250 3.12 6.73 -0.91
C GLY A 250 4.07 7.20 0.19
N VAL A 251 3.82 6.79 1.44
CA VAL A 251 4.69 7.10 2.59
C VAL A 251 5.97 6.27 2.55
N MET A 252 5.86 4.98 2.20
CA MET A 252 6.97 4.05 2.38
C MET A 252 8.06 4.18 1.30
N GLY A 253 7.76 4.61 0.06
CA GLY A 253 8.72 4.63 -1.06
C GLY A 253 9.27 3.24 -1.43
N SER A 254 10.46 3.13 -2.03
CA SER A 254 11.08 1.84 -2.40
C SER A 254 12.60 1.91 -2.55
N ASN A 255 13.28 0.77 -2.72
CA ASN A 255 14.67 0.75 -3.16
C ASN A 255 14.75 0.72 -4.69
N LEU A 256 15.12 1.85 -5.31
CA LEU A 256 15.05 2.02 -6.77
C LEU A 256 16.15 1.28 -7.56
N PHE A 257 17.33 1.05 -6.97
CA PHE A 257 18.52 0.55 -7.71
C PHE A 257 19.29 -0.57 -7.00
N PRO A 258 18.65 -1.67 -6.56
CA PRO A 258 19.35 -2.89 -6.19
C PRO A 258 20.05 -3.52 -7.41
N PRO A 259 21.17 -4.26 -7.25
CA PRO A 259 21.92 -4.46 -6.01
C PRO A 259 22.88 -3.30 -5.69
N PHE A 260 22.91 -2.23 -6.49
CA PHE A 260 23.84 -1.10 -6.31
C PHE A 260 23.63 -0.35 -4.99
N THR A 261 22.40 -0.29 -4.51
CA THR A 261 22.06 0.22 -3.18
C THR A 261 21.11 -0.72 -2.45
N LYS A 262 21.24 -0.75 -1.11
CA LYS A 262 20.31 -1.41 -0.19
C LYS A 262 19.39 -0.41 0.53
N LYS A 263 19.64 0.89 0.35
CA LYS A 263 18.86 1.96 0.99
C LYS A 263 17.56 2.19 0.25
N ARG A 264 16.48 2.31 1.02
CA ARG A 264 15.16 2.68 0.55
C ARG A 264 15.06 4.21 0.45
N SER A 265 14.52 4.73 -0.65
CA SER A 265 14.10 6.13 -0.71
C SER A 265 12.75 6.29 -0.01
N LYS A 266 12.60 7.36 0.77
CA LYS A 266 11.30 7.74 1.31
C LYS A 266 10.39 8.15 0.16
N GLY A 267 9.12 7.78 0.24
CA GLY A 267 8.12 8.29 -0.70
C GLY A 267 7.70 9.72 -0.37
N LEU A 268 6.92 10.33 -1.25
CA LEU A 268 6.44 11.71 -1.13
C LEU A 268 5.39 11.87 -0.02
N GLY A 269 4.81 10.77 0.48
CA GLY A 269 3.81 10.81 1.56
C GLY A 269 2.47 11.46 1.15
N LEU A 270 2.17 11.50 -0.15
CA LEU A 270 0.96 12.16 -0.66
C LEU A 270 -0.29 11.31 -0.49
N PHE A 271 -0.16 9.97 -0.54
CA PHE A 271 -1.29 9.06 -0.46
C PHE A 271 -0.99 7.85 0.44
N HIS A 272 -1.99 7.44 1.23
CA HIS A 272 -1.98 6.13 1.88
C HIS A 272 -2.68 5.10 0.98
N SER A 273 -2.16 3.88 0.91
CA SER A 273 -2.82 2.73 0.27
C SER A 273 -4.28 2.49 0.69
N GLY A 274 -4.69 2.84 1.92
CA GLY A 274 -6.06 2.74 2.42
C GLY A 274 -6.99 3.86 1.93
N LEU A 275 -6.45 4.94 1.33
CA LEU A 275 -7.22 6.09 0.91
C LEU A 275 -8.03 5.77 -0.36
N SER A 276 -9.32 5.51 -0.19
CA SER A 276 -10.23 5.13 -1.28
C SER A 276 -10.27 6.16 -2.41
N ILE A 277 -10.24 7.47 -2.08
CA ILE A 277 -10.27 8.54 -3.08
C ILE A 277 -9.02 8.55 -3.97
N ALA A 278 -7.84 8.26 -3.41
CA ALA A 278 -6.61 8.16 -4.20
C ALA A 278 -6.69 6.97 -5.15
N ASN A 279 -7.06 5.79 -4.64
CA ASN A 279 -7.23 4.59 -5.46
C ASN A 279 -8.27 4.80 -6.58
N PHE A 280 -9.43 5.38 -6.26
CA PHE A 280 -10.44 5.72 -7.24
C PHE A 280 -9.91 6.69 -8.29
N GLY A 281 -9.28 7.79 -7.87
CA GLY A 281 -8.74 8.80 -8.78
C GLY A 281 -7.70 8.24 -9.75
N THR A 282 -6.76 7.42 -9.26
CA THR A 282 -5.76 6.79 -10.13
C THR A 282 -6.37 5.79 -11.11
N ASN A 283 -7.35 5.01 -10.67
CA ASN A 283 -8.09 4.10 -11.57
C ASN A 283 -8.90 4.87 -12.61
N TRP A 284 -9.54 5.96 -12.22
CA TRP A 284 -10.27 6.84 -13.11
C TRP A 284 -9.36 7.44 -14.19
N ILE A 285 -8.18 7.95 -13.80
CA ILE A 285 -7.16 8.43 -14.72
C ILE A 285 -6.72 7.30 -15.67
N SER A 286 -6.51 6.09 -15.15
CA SER A 286 -6.11 4.94 -15.96
C SER A 286 -7.17 4.59 -17.00
N VAL A 287 -8.45 4.57 -16.63
CA VAL A 287 -9.56 4.37 -17.58
C VAL A 287 -9.61 5.48 -18.62
N ALA A 288 -9.46 6.75 -18.23
CA ALA A 288 -9.43 7.87 -19.17
C ALA A 288 -8.26 7.74 -20.17
N VAL A 289 -7.06 7.35 -19.72
CA VAL A 289 -5.91 7.09 -20.59
C VAL A 289 -6.18 5.94 -21.55
N ILE A 290 -6.74 4.82 -21.06
CA ILE A 290 -7.10 3.66 -21.88
C ILE A 290 -8.06 4.10 -22.99
N LEU A 291 -9.17 4.74 -22.63
CA LEU A 291 -10.19 5.16 -23.60
C LEU A 291 -9.65 6.17 -24.61
N TYR A 292 -8.81 7.12 -24.17
CA TYR A 292 -8.16 8.06 -25.07
C TYR A 292 -7.26 7.35 -26.09
N ASN A 293 -6.41 6.44 -25.62
CA ASN A 293 -5.48 5.71 -26.48
C ASN A 293 -6.20 4.77 -27.44
N LEU A 294 -7.22 4.04 -26.98
CA LEU A 294 -8.06 3.21 -27.84
C LEU A 294 -8.69 4.04 -28.97
N ASN A 295 -9.26 5.20 -28.66
CA ASN A 295 -9.80 6.10 -29.68
C ASN A 295 -8.69 6.69 -30.59
N TYR A 296 -7.53 7.05 -30.03
CA TYR A 296 -6.45 7.67 -30.78
C TYR A 296 -5.87 6.73 -31.86
N TRP A 297 -5.73 5.44 -31.52
CA TRP A 297 -5.19 4.39 -32.38
C TRP A 297 -6.23 3.66 -33.24
N ALA A 298 -7.51 3.86 -32.98
CA ALA A 298 -8.59 3.29 -33.77
C ALA A 298 -8.54 3.76 -35.23
N THR A 299 -8.95 2.88 -36.14
CA THR A 299 -9.09 3.17 -37.58
C THR A 299 -10.11 4.29 -37.82
N GLU A 300 -11.23 4.23 -37.10
CA GLU A 300 -12.23 5.30 -37.06
C GLU A 300 -12.34 5.86 -35.65
N ARG A 301 -12.00 7.12 -35.48
CA ARG A 301 -12.06 7.79 -34.17
C ARG A 301 -13.51 8.12 -33.83
N THR A 302 -13.97 7.68 -32.67
CA THR A 302 -15.26 8.09 -32.10
C THR A 302 -15.28 9.58 -31.74
N PHE A 303 -14.12 10.14 -31.36
CA PHE A 303 -13.98 11.58 -31.10
C PHE A 303 -12.64 12.14 -31.58
N THR A 304 -12.64 13.44 -31.91
CA THR A 304 -11.46 14.18 -32.38
C THR A 304 -10.98 15.25 -31.39
N THR A 305 -11.56 15.25 -30.18
CA THR A 305 -11.18 16.15 -29.09
C THR A 305 -9.69 16.05 -28.78
N ASN A 306 -9.00 17.19 -28.67
CA ASN A 306 -7.58 17.21 -28.32
C ASN A 306 -7.34 16.71 -26.89
N LEU A 307 -6.10 16.30 -26.62
CA LEU A 307 -5.65 15.73 -25.34
C LEU A 307 -6.09 16.56 -24.12
N PHE A 308 -5.80 17.87 -24.12
CA PHE A 308 -6.08 18.74 -22.98
C PHE A 308 -7.58 18.88 -22.71
N LYS A 309 -8.38 19.05 -23.77
CA LYS A 309 -9.84 19.14 -23.64
C LYS A 309 -10.43 17.81 -23.19
N TYR A 310 -9.92 16.68 -23.69
CA TYR A 310 -10.34 15.36 -23.25
C TYR A 310 -10.08 15.18 -21.75
N PHE A 311 -8.84 15.30 -21.29
CA PHE A 311 -8.49 15.11 -19.88
C PHE A 311 -9.09 16.20 -18.96
N GLY A 312 -9.26 17.42 -19.46
CA GLY A 312 -9.98 18.47 -18.74
C GLY A 312 -11.41 18.05 -18.41
N ILE A 313 -12.15 17.54 -19.40
CA ILE A 313 -13.55 17.13 -19.24
C ILE A 313 -13.69 15.80 -18.51
N THR A 314 -12.89 14.80 -18.87
CA THR A 314 -13.06 13.44 -18.35
C THR A 314 -12.38 13.22 -17.02
N THR A 315 -11.36 14.00 -16.66
CA THR A 315 -10.53 13.75 -15.48
C THR A 315 -10.51 14.94 -14.53
N VAL A 316 -10.06 16.11 -14.99
CA VAL A 316 -9.87 17.27 -14.10
C VAL A 316 -11.20 17.72 -13.50
N ILE A 317 -12.22 17.94 -14.32
CA ILE A 317 -13.53 18.39 -13.84
C ILE A 317 -14.15 17.38 -12.84
N PRO A 318 -14.27 16.07 -13.14
CA PRO A 318 -14.84 15.10 -12.22
C PRO A 318 -14.07 14.97 -10.90
N LEU A 319 -12.73 14.95 -10.95
CA LEU A 319 -11.92 14.80 -9.73
C LEU A 319 -11.96 16.08 -8.88
N VAL A 320 -11.97 17.26 -9.49
CA VAL A 320 -12.17 18.54 -8.76
C VAL A 320 -13.57 18.60 -8.16
N ALA A 321 -14.61 18.21 -8.91
CA ALA A 321 -15.97 18.14 -8.39
C ALA A 321 -16.06 17.19 -7.18
N LEU A 322 -15.45 16.00 -7.26
CA LEU A 322 -15.42 15.04 -6.17
C LEU A 322 -14.63 15.56 -4.95
N ALA A 323 -13.51 16.23 -5.19
CA ALA A 323 -12.73 16.87 -4.12
C ALA A 323 -13.53 18.00 -3.44
N LEU A 324 -14.26 18.81 -4.20
CA LEU A 324 -15.14 19.85 -3.66
C LEU A 324 -16.31 19.26 -2.88
N ILE A 325 -16.99 18.24 -3.42
CA ILE A 325 -18.06 17.52 -2.72
C ILE A 325 -17.55 17.00 -1.38
N ARG A 326 -16.39 16.33 -1.38
CA ARG A 326 -15.75 15.83 -0.15
C ARG A 326 -15.43 16.97 0.82
N TYR A 327 -14.85 18.06 0.34
CA TYR A 327 -14.53 19.23 1.16
C TYR A 327 -15.77 19.82 1.84
N PHE A 328 -16.86 20.01 1.08
CA PHE A 328 -18.11 20.54 1.63
C PHE A 328 -18.82 19.54 2.55
N TRP A 329 -18.76 18.24 2.25
CA TRP A 329 -19.29 17.19 3.12
C TRP A 329 -18.61 17.20 4.48
N LEU A 330 -17.28 17.15 4.51
CA LEU A 330 -16.50 17.15 5.75
C LEU A 330 -16.79 18.41 6.58
N ARG A 331 -16.84 19.58 5.94
CA ARG A 331 -17.17 20.82 6.62
C ARG A 331 -18.61 20.86 7.15
N HIS A 332 -19.53 20.14 6.52
CA HIS A 332 -20.90 20.00 7.01
C HIS A 332 -20.97 19.03 8.20
N GLU A 333 -20.23 17.92 8.16
CA GLU A 333 -20.11 16.99 9.29
C GLU A 333 -19.44 17.64 10.50
N GLU A 334 -18.36 18.40 10.33
CA GLU A 334 -17.73 19.16 11.42
C GLU A 334 -18.70 20.15 12.06
N LYS A 335 -19.51 20.84 11.24
CA LYS A 335 -20.56 21.74 11.74
C LYS A 335 -21.70 20.98 12.41
N GLY A 336 -22.04 19.78 11.93
CA GLY A 336 -23.05 18.90 12.50
C GLY A 336 -22.62 18.35 13.86
N LYS A 337 -21.36 17.90 13.98
CA LYS A 337 -20.72 17.47 15.24
C LYS A 337 -20.67 18.63 16.24
N ALA A 338 -20.14 19.79 15.84
CA ALA A 338 -20.13 20.99 16.70
C ALA A 338 -21.52 21.45 17.17
N HIS A 339 -22.59 21.12 16.43
CA HIS A 339 -23.97 21.42 16.82
C HIS A 339 -24.61 20.31 17.67
N HIS A 340 -24.08 19.08 17.62
CA HIS A 340 -24.49 17.91 18.42
C HIS A 340 -23.77 17.89 19.78
N ASP A 341 -22.49 18.29 19.83
CA ASP A 341 -21.66 18.42 21.04
C ASP A 341 -22.10 19.59 21.94
N ALA A 342 -22.88 20.53 21.40
CA ALA A 342 -23.57 21.55 22.19
C ALA A 342 -24.77 20.98 22.98
N THR A 343 -25.16 19.71 22.78
CA THR A 343 -26.39 19.14 23.33
C THR A 343 -26.26 17.86 24.16
N GLU A 344 -25.17 17.09 24.09
CA GLU A 344 -25.05 15.85 24.90
C GLU A 344 -23.63 15.63 25.44
N GLY A 345 -23.47 15.87 26.74
CA GLY A 345 -22.21 15.71 27.50
C GLY A 345 -21.78 14.28 27.79
N GLU A 346 -22.06 13.32 26.89
CA GLU A 346 -21.61 11.91 27.02
C GLU A 346 -20.71 11.44 25.85
N LEU A 347 -20.41 12.30 24.86
CA LEU A 347 -19.59 11.97 23.68
C LEU A 347 -18.08 12.31 23.81
N ASP A 348 -17.66 13.00 24.88
CA ASP A 348 -16.27 13.47 25.13
C ASP A 348 -15.21 12.33 25.17
N TYR A 349 -15.63 11.06 25.32
CA TYR A 349 -14.71 9.92 25.35
C TYR A 349 -14.44 9.27 23.99
N MET A 350 -15.40 9.33 23.05
CA MET A 350 -15.21 8.82 21.68
C MET A 350 -14.57 9.86 20.77
N GLU A 351 -14.84 11.14 21.00
CA GLU A 351 -14.24 12.24 20.24
C GLU A 351 -12.74 12.39 20.53
N LYS A 352 -12.30 12.23 21.79
CA LYS A 352 -10.87 12.16 22.11
C LYS A 352 -10.17 10.97 21.47
N MET A 353 -10.90 9.90 21.17
CA MET A 353 -10.36 8.72 20.52
C MET A 353 -10.23 8.92 19.00
N ASP A 354 -11.21 9.57 18.36
CA ASP A 354 -11.13 9.98 16.95
C ASP A 354 -10.13 11.12 16.73
N GLU A 355 -10.03 12.11 17.61
CA GLU A 355 -9.00 13.15 17.55
C GLU A 355 -7.58 12.57 17.71
N MET A 356 -7.40 11.55 18.57
CA MET A 356 -6.11 10.84 18.68
C MET A 356 -5.81 9.95 17.46
N MET A 357 -6.83 9.55 16.69
CA MET A 357 -6.67 8.80 15.43
C MET A 357 -6.42 9.76 14.25
N GLU A 358 -6.95 10.98 14.29
CA GLU A 358 -6.83 12.00 13.24
C GLU A 358 -5.51 12.81 13.33
N TYR A 359 -4.95 12.97 14.54
CA TYR A 359 -3.63 13.57 14.77
C TYR A 359 -2.43 12.71 14.33
N GLY A 360 -2.66 11.49 13.84
CA GLY A 360 -1.64 10.64 13.21
C GLY A 360 -1.33 10.99 11.75
N SER A 361 -2.14 11.84 11.10
CA SER A 361 -1.87 12.34 9.74
C SER A 361 -1.17 13.70 9.81
N GLY A 362 0.16 13.67 9.72
CA GLY A 362 1.02 14.83 9.98
C GLY A 362 0.59 16.11 9.27
N ARG A 363 0.25 17.14 10.06
CA ARG A 363 0.63 18.52 9.73
C ARG A 363 2.01 18.76 10.31
N ASN A 364 3.00 18.79 9.45
CA ASN A 364 4.21 19.60 9.64
C ASN A 364 4.50 20.23 8.28
N VAL A 365 4.37 21.56 8.25
CA VAL A 365 4.81 22.59 7.28
C VAL A 365 5.19 22.12 5.87
#